data_AF-A0A016RWT5-F1
#
_entry.id   AF-A0A016RWT5-F1
#
_cell.length_a   1.000
_cell.length_b   1.000
_cell.length_c   1.000
_cell.angle_alpha   90.00
_cell.angle_beta   90.00
_cell.angle_gamma   90.00
#
_symmetry.space_group_name_H-M   'P 1'
#
loop_
_entity.id
_entity.type
_entity.pdbx_description
1 polymer ?
#
loop_
_entity_poly.entity_id
_entity_poly.type
_entity_poly.pdbx_seq_one_letter_code
_entity_poly.pdbx_strand_id
1 'polypeptide(L)'
;MEKTLFHHERESTRRREAFFLEFAEKIRPVFKETVVYVTGGFRTAKGMVNAIRSGATDGIGLGRPITAEPDLPRKILIGTCFSAPDTKINPDDFLMTFYVSTAQMGQMGKLPASKLKKSCFPLIISTDIY
;
A
#
# COMPACT_ATOMS: atom_id res chain seq x y z
N MET A 1 3.69 32.68 11.31
CA MET A 1 4.12 31.34 11.77
C MET A 1 3.93 30.37 10.61
N GLU A 2 4.99 29.64 10.27
CA GLU A 2 5.12 28.78 9.09
C GLU A 2 3.93 27.83 8.90
N LYS A 3 3.36 27.85 7.68
CA LYS A 3 2.56 26.73 7.19
C LYS A 3 3.53 25.58 6.91
N THR A 4 3.45 24.52 7.71
CA THR A 4 4.19 23.27 7.50
C THR A 4 3.98 22.80 6.05
N LEU A 5 5.07 22.68 5.30
CA LEU A 5 5.15 22.38 3.85
C LEU A 5 4.50 21.05 3.39
N PHE A 6 3.80 20.35 4.29
CA PHE A 6 3.18 19.05 4.04
C PHE A 6 1.66 19.04 4.16
N HIS A 7 1.00 20.18 4.43
CA HIS A 7 -0.47 20.22 4.44
C HIS A 7 -1.01 20.48 3.02
N HIS A 8 -1.00 19.43 2.20
CA HIS A 8 -1.68 19.41 0.92
C HIS A 8 -3.05 18.75 1.14
N GLU A 9 -4.09 19.56 1.39
CA GLU A 9 -5.47 19.08 1.25
C GLU A 9 -5.68 18.67 -0.22
N ARG A 10 -5.52 17.37 -0.51
CA ARG A 10 -5.68 16.81 -1.85
C ARG A 10 -6.99 16.09 -1.94
N GLU A 11 -7.93 16.73 -2.62
CA GLU A 11 -9.23 16.17 -2.94
C GLU A 11 -9.14 14.85 -3.73
N SER A 12 -9.95 13.89 -3.29
CA SER A 12 -10.29 12.58 -3.87
C SER A 12 -9.30 11.41 -3.71
N THR A 13 -9.89 10.24 -3.42
CA THR A 13 -9.28 8.90 -3.40
C THR A 13 -8.45 8.57 -4.65
N ARG A 14 -8.77 9.20 -5.78
CA ARG A 14 -8.12 8.99 -7.06
C ARG A 14 -6.70 9.59 -7.12
N ARG A 15 -6.47 10.74 -6.46
CA ARG A 15 -5.12 11.31 -6.31
C ARG A 15 -4.26 10.55 -5.30
N ARG A 16 -4.89 9.84 -4.34
CA ARG A 16 -4.17 9.05 -3.33
C ARG A 16 -3.49 7.81 -3.89
N GLU A 17 -4.12 7.09 -4.82
CA GLU A 17 -3.51 5.92 -5.47
C GLU A 17 -2.39 6.29 -6.45
N ALA A 18 -2.42 7.50 -7.01
CA ALA A 18 -1.55 7.89 -8.12
C ALA A 18 -0.37 8.80 -7.72
N PHE A 19 -0.24 9.21 -6.45
CA PHE A 19 0.77 10.20 -6.06
C PHE A 19 2.20 9.80 -6.43
N PHE A 20 2.59 8.56 -6.13
CA PHE A 20 3.91 8.04 -6.51
C PHE A 20 3.95 7.47 -7.94
N LEU A 21 2.78 7.25 -8.54
CA LEU A 21 2.69 6.72 -9.90
C LEU A 21 3.18 7.73 -10.94
N GLU A 22 2.79 9.01 -10.80
CA GLU A 22 3.27 10.08 -11.69
C GLU A 22 4.79 10.25 -11.65
N PHE A 23 5.40 10.03 -10.49
CA PHE A 23 6.85 10.05 -10.35
C PHE A 23 7.49 8.81 -10.98
N ALA A 24 6.92 7.62 -10.73
CA ALA A 24 7.37 6.37 -11.30
C ALA A 24 7.36 6.39 -12.84
N GLU A 25 6.30 6.93 -13.45
CA GLU A 25 6.18 7.09 -14.91
C GLU A 25 7.34 7.90 -15.51
N LYS A 26 7.82 8.93 -14.81
CA LYS A 26 8.92 9.79 -15.29
C LYS A 26 10.28 9.12 -15.19
N ILE A 27 10.52 8.33 -14.14
CA ILE A 27 11.83 7.70 -13.90
C ILE A 27 11.94 6.31 -14.53
N ARG A 28 10.82 5.62 -14.77
CA ARG A 28 10.79 4.26 -15.32
C ARG A 28 11.62 4.07 -16.60
N PRO A 29 11.62 5.01 -17.58
CA PRO A 29 12.42 4.86 -18.80
C PRO A 29 13.93 4.81 -18.56
N VAL A 30 14.42 5.30 -17.42
CA VAL A 30 15.85 5.27 -17.06
C VAL A 30 16.29 3.87 -16.65
N PHE A 31 15.36 3.05 -16.13
CA PHE A 31 15.65 1.70 -15.66
C PHE A 31 15.44 0.67 -16.78
N LYS A 32 16.55 0.08 -17.26
CA LYS A 32 16.50 -0.94 -18.33
C LYS A 32 16.37 -2.36 -17.79
N GLU A 33 17.06 -2.66 -16.69
CA GLU A 33 17.13 -4.01 -16.11
C GLU A 33 16.55 -4.06 -14.68
N THR A 34 16.36 -2.91 -14.05
CA THR A 34 15.85 -2.82 -12.67
C THR A 34 14.34 -3.02 -12.64
N VAL A 35 13.89 -3.93 -11.75
CA VAL A 35 12.48 -4.10 -11.43
C VAL A 35 12.02 -2.96 -10.53
N VAL A 36 11.02 -2.20 -10.96
CA VAL A 36 10.50 -1.03 -10.27
C VAL A 36 9.21 -1.40 -9.54
N TYR A 37 9.20 -1.26 -8.22
CA TYR A 37 8.00 -1.36 -7.39
C TYR A 37 7.56 0.02 -6.92
N VAL A 38 6.26 0.30 -7.02
CA VAL A 38 5.66 1.51 -6.46
C VAL A 38 4.91 1.15 -5.18
N THR A 39 5.29 1.80 -4.08
CA THR A 39 4.66 1.64 -2.77
C THR A 39 3.89 2.89 -2.40
N GLY A 40 2.69 2.69 -1.86
CA GLY A 40 1.88 3.76 -1.27
C GLY A 40 0.62 4.08 -2.06
N GLY A 41 -0.44 4.44 -1.34
CA GLY A 41 -1.69 4.92 -1.94
C GLY A 41 -2.67 3.83 -2.41
N PHE A 42 -2.18 2.70 -2.93
CA PHE A 42 -3.02 1.64 -3.51
C PHE A 42 -4.01 1.03 -2.51
N ARG A 43 -5.29 1.03 -2.89
CA ARG A 43 -6.38 0.43 -2.10
C ARG A 43 -7.28 -0.49 -2.92
N THR A 44 -7.28 -0.38 -4.24
CA THR A 44 -8.15 -1.16 -5.12
C THR A 44 -7.36 -2.03 -6.09
N ALA A 45 -7.85 -3.22 -6.38
CA ALA A 45 -7.29 -4.10 -7.39
C ALA A 45 -7.22 -3.40 -8.76
N LYS A 46 -8.23 -2.58 -9.09
CA LYS A 46 -8.26 -1.77 -10.32
C LYS A 46 -7.09 -0.78 -10.37
N GLY A 47 -6.82 -0.04 -9.30
CA GLY A 47 -5.69 0.89 -9.22
C GLY A 47 -4.35 0.18 -9.40
N MET A 48 -4.18 -0.96 -8.72
CA MET A 48 -2.99 -1.81 -8.81
C MET A 48 -2.75 -2.32 -10.24
N VAL A 49 -3.78 -2.90 -10.87
CA VAL A 49 -3.70 -3.44 -12.23
C VAL A 49 -3.42 -2.33 -13.24
N ASN A 50 -4.04 -1.16 -13.08
CA ASN A 50 -3.81 -0.03 -13.98
C ASN A 50 -2.36 0.47 -13.91
N ALA A 51 -1.77 0.55 -12.72
CA ALA A 51 -0.38 0.96 -12.54
C ALA A 51 0.62 -0.01 -13.20
N ILE A 52 0.36 -1.32 -13.13
CA ILE A 52 1.19 -2.32 -13.82
C ILE A 52 0.98 -2.23 -15.33
N ARG A 53 -0.28 -2.15 -15.79
CA ARG A 53 -0.61 -2.13 -17.23
C ARG A 53 -0.14 -0.86 -17.94
N SER A 54 -0.04 0.26 -17.24
CA SER A 54 0.53 1.49 -17.82
C SER A 54 2.04 1.39 -18.04
N GLY A 55 2.70 0.35 -17.50
CA GLY A 55 4.15 0.20 -17.54
C GLY A 55 4.89 1.10 -16.56
N ALA A 56 4.18 1.84 -15.70
CA ALA A 56 4.78 2.72 -14.70
C ALA A 56 5.57 1.96 -13.63
N THR A 57 5.18 0.71 -13.37
CA THR A 57 5.79 -0.15 -12.36
C THR A 57 5.64 -1.62 -12.73
N ASP A 58 6.60 -2.44 -12.31
CA ASP A 58 6.59 -3.88 -12.49
C ASP A 58 5.87 -4.60 -11.32
N GLY A 59 5.59 -3.90 -10.21
CA GLY A 59 4.92 -4.46 -9.05
C GLY A 59 4.44 -3.44 -8.03
N ILE A 60 3.59 -3.90 -7.10
CA ILE A 60 2.90 -3.03 -6.13
C ILE A 60 3.35 -3.33 -4.71
N GLY A 61 3.76 -2.30 -3.98
CA GLY A 61 4.00 -2.35 -2.53
C GLY A 61 2.75 -1.94 -1.74
N LEU A 62 2.38 -2.76 -0.75
CA LEU A 62 1.29 -2.50 0.18
C LEU A 62 1.81 -2.36 1.61
N GLY A 63 1.34 -1.35 2.33
CA GLY A 63 1.69 -1.06 3.74
C GLY A 63 0.46 -1.06 4.64
N ARG A 64 -0.06 0.12 5.00
CA ARG A 64 -1.22 0.26 5.92
C ARG A 64 -2.43 -0.67 5.62
N PRO A 65 -2.84 -0.95 4.37
CA PRO A 65 -3.92 -1.90 4.11
C PRO A 65 -3.69 -3.32 4.62
N ILE A 66 -2.45 -3.82 4.54
CA ILE A 66 -2.12 -5.21 4.90
C ILE A 66 -1.95 -5.41 6.42
N THR A 67 -1.86 -4.33 7.20
CA THR A 67 -1.91 -4.44 8.66
C THR A 67 -3.32 -4.79 9.14
N ALA A 68 -4.36 -4.30 8.45
CA ALA A 68 -5.74 -4.65 8.74
C ALA A 68 -6.16 -5.99 8.10
N GLU A 69 -5.64 -6.29 6.90
CA GLU A 69 -5.99 -7.48 6.14
C GLU A 69 -4.74 -8.10 5.46
N PRO A 70 -4.00 -8.98 6.16
CA PRO A 70 -2.74 -9.53 5.66
C PRO A 70 -2.88 -10.40 4.42
N ASP A 71 -4.04 -11.06 4.26
CA ASP A 71 -4.29 -11.93 3.11
C ASP A 71 -4.97 -11.19 1.95
N LEU A 72 -5.08 -9.85 2.01
CA LEU A 72 -5.62 -9.01 0.95
C LEU A 72 -4.99 -9.31 -0.43
N PRO A 73 -3.66 -9.46 -0.58
CA PRO A 73 -3.06 -9.81 -1.87
C PRO A 73 -3.60 -11.14 -2.40
N ARG A 74 -3.71 -12.13 -1.53
CA ARG A 74 -4.27 -13.45 -1.88
C ARG A 74 -5.73 -13.31 -2.29
N LYS A 75 -6.54 -12.60 -1.52
CA LYS A 75 -7.97 -12.38 -1.79
C LYS A 75 -8.20 -11.70 -3.14
N ILE A 76 -7.34 -10.74 -3.50
CA ILE A 76 -7.33 -10.08 -4.82
C ILE A 76 -6.98 -11.08 -5.93
N LEU A 77 -5.90 -11.86 -5.76
CA LEU A 77 -5.44 -12.82 -6.77
C LEU A 77 -6.47 -13.92 -7.06
N ILE A 78 -7.21 -14.37 -6.05
CA ILE A 78 -8.27 -15.39 -6.21
C ILE A 78 -9.66 -14.80 -6.52
N GLY A 79 -9.77 -13.47 -6.67
CA GLY A 79 -11.02 -12.81 -7.03
C GLY A 79 -12.10 -12.77 -5.94
N THR A 80 -11.73 -12.94 -4.67
CA THR A 80 -12.69 -12.92 -3.53
C THR A 80 -12.84 -11.55 -2.89
N CYS A 81 -11.88 -10.64 -3.07
CA CYS A 81 -11.96 -9.26 -2.61
C CYS A 81 -11.18 -8.35 -3.56
N PHE A 82 -11.71 -7.17 -3.89
CA PHE A 82 -11.10 -6.26 -4.86
C PHE A 82 -10.61 -4.94 -4.26
N SER A 83 -10.70 -4.78 -2.94
CA SER A 83 -10.27 -3.56 -2.26
C SER A 83 -9.86 -3.79 -0.81
N ALA A 84 -8.98 -2.94 -0.30
CA ALA A 84 -8.64 -2.86 1.10
C ALA A 84 -9.89 -2.55 1.96
N PRO A 85 -9.91 -2.99 3.24
CA PRO A 85 -10.95 -2.60 4.18
C PRO A 85 -11.05 -1.08 4.33
N ASP A 86 -12.28 -0.60 4.47
CA ASP A 86 -12.54 0.79 4.84
C ASP A 86 -12.40 0.95 6.36
N THR A 87 -11.22 1.38 6.80
CA THR A 87 -10.86 1.50 8.21
C THR A 87 -11.55 2.65 8.94
N LYS A 88 -12.42 3.45 8.28
CA LYS A 88 -13.16 4.61 8.84
C LYS A 88 -12.31 5.70 9.52
N ILE A 89 -10.99 5.54 9.50
CA ILE A 89 -10.00 6.49 10.00
C ILE A 89 -9.59 7.38 8.84
N ASN A 90 -9.37 8.67 9.13
CA ASN A 90 -8.81 9.60 8.16
C ASN A 90 -7.45 9.07 7.65
N PRO A 91 -7.32 8.69 6.36
CA PRO A 91 -6.07 8.17 5.81
C PRO A 91 -4.91 9.17 5.83
N ASP A 92 -5.25 10.46 5.93
CA ASP A 92 -4.31 11.58 5.91
C ASP A 92 -3.83 11.95 7.33
N ASP A 93 -4.47 11.40 8.37
CA ASP A 93 -3.98 11.48 9.74
C ASP A 93 -2.87 10.43 9.95
N PHE A 94 -1.63 10.87 9.73
CA PHE A 94 -0.46 10.00 9.85
C PHE A 94 -0.35 9.37 11.25
N LEU A 95 -0.52 10.15 12.31
CA LEU A 95 -0.33 9.68 13.68
C LEU A 95 -1.38 8.63 14.03
N MET A 96 -2.65 8.89 13.72
CA MET A 96 -3.74 7.94 13.96
C MET A 96 -3.56 6.66 13.14
N THR A 97 -3.25 6.79 11.85
CA THR A 97 -3.05 5.60 11.00
C THR A 97 -1.83 4.79 11.39
N PHE A 98 -0.77 5.43 11.90
CA PHE A 98 0.41 4.76 12.47
C PHE A 98 0.06 3.95 13.72
N TYR A 99 -0.62 4.57 14.70
CA TYR A 99 -1.01 3.86 15.93
C TYR A 99 -1.92 2.67 15.64
N VAL A 100 -2.89 2.84 14.73
CA VAL A 100 -3.81 1.77 14.34
C VAL A 100 -3.05 0.64 13.65
N SER A 101 -2.14 0.95 12.74
CA SER A 101 -1.32 -0.05 12.04
C SER A 101 -0.46 -0.83 13.04
N THR A 102 0.19 -0.14 13.98
CA THR A 102 0.98 -0.75 15.05
C THR A 102 0.13 -1.66 15.94
N ALA A 103 -1.07 -1.20 16.34
CA ALA A 103 -1.99 -2.01 17.12
C ALA A 103 -2.42 -3.27 16.36
N GLN A 104 -2.77 -3.15 15.08
CA GLN A 104 -3.17 -4.28 14.24
C GLN A 104 -2.03 -5.30 14.09
N MET A 105 -0.81 -4.86 13.76
CA MET A 105 0.37 -5.74 13.71
C MET A 105 0.62 -6.43 15.05
N GLY A 106 0.50 -5.69 16.15
CA GLY A 106 0.64 -6.24 17.50
C GLY A 106 -0.42 -7.31 17.83
N GLN A 107 -1.67 -7.13 17.40
CA GLN A 107 -2.70 -8.17 17.58
C GLN A 107 -2.42 -9.41 16.71
N MET A 108 -1.94 -9.22 15.48
CA MET A 108 -1.59 -10.33 14.60
C MET A 108 -0.39 -11.13 15.12
N GLY A 109 0.60 -10.44 15.68
CA GLY A 109 1.79 -11.06 16.26
C GLY A 109 1.53 -11.89 17.52
N LYS A 110 0.37 -11.75 18.17
CA LYS A 110 -0.01 -12.57 19.34
C LYS A 110 -0.48 -13.98 18.98
N LEU A 111 -0.75 -14.26 17.70
CA LEU A 111 -1.16 -15.59 17.28
C LEU A 111 0.00 -16.57 17.43
N PRO A 112 -0.22 -17.77 18.00
CA PRO A 112 0.84 -18.75 18.15
C PRO A 112 1.37 -19.17 16.77
N ALA A 113 2.69 -19.38 16.68
CA ALA A 113 3.37 -19.72 15.44
C ALA A 113 2.78 -20.96 14.74
N SER A 114 2.16 -21.87 15.49
CA SER A 114 1.45 -23.05 14.98
C SER A 114 0.24 -22.72 14.09
N LYS A 115 -0.32 -21.52 14.20
CA LYS A 115 -1.44 -21.04 13.38
C LYS A 115 -1.01 -20.23 12.16
N LEU A 116 0.30 -20.00 11.97
CA LEU A 116 0.82 -19.30 10.79
C LEU A 116 0.64 -20.20 9.57
N LYS A 117 -0.36 -19.90 8.74
CA LYS A 117 -0.45 -20.48 7.40
C LYS A 117 0.73 -19.94 6.58
N LYS A 118 1.50 -20.83 5.94
CA LYS A 118 2.58 -20.45 5.01
C LYS A 118 1.99 -19.60 3.89
N SER A 119 2.10 -18.29 4.04
CA SER A 119 1.64 -17.29 3.07
C SER A 119 2.86 -16.52 2.60
N CYS A 120 3.85 -17.22 2.04
CA CYS A 120 4.97 -16.59 1.34
C CYS A 120 4.49 -16.20 -0.05
N PHE A 121 3.97 -14.99 -0.17
CA PHE A 121 3.86 -14.31 -1.45
C PHE A 121 5.04 -13.35 -1.57
N PRO A 122 5.53 -13.03 -2.79
CA PRO A 122 6.52 -11.97 -2.98
C PRO A 122 5.86 -10.61 -2.70
N LEU A 123 5.54 -10.36 -1.43
CA LEU A 123 5.07 -9.10 -0.91
C LEU A 123 6.28 -8.47 -0.24
N ILE A 124 6.86 -7.47 -0.91
CA ILE A 124 7.85 -6.61 -0.27
C ILE A 124 7.06 -5.75 0.72
N ILE A 125 7.02 -6.19 1.98
CA ILE A 125 6.55 -5.35 3.08
C ILE A 125 7.66 -4.33 3.31
N SER A 126 7.54 -3.17 2.69
CA SER A 126 8.31 -2.00 3.11
C SER A 126 7.72 -1.55 4.45
N THR A 127 8.21 -2.12 5.55
CA THR A 127 8.03 -1.50 6.86
C THR A 127 8.78 -0.17 6.80
N ASP A 128 8.01 0.92 6.77
CA ASP A 128 8.44 2.30 6.97
C ASP A 128 9.74 2.70 6.24
N ILE A 129 9.56 3.36 5.09
CA ILE A 129 10.61 4.21 4.52
C ILE A 129 10.82 5.36 5.52
N TYR A 130 11.88 5.25 6.31
CA TYR A 130 12.62 6.37 6.90
C TYR A 130 14.10 6.20 6.52
#